data_AF-A0A369H0H0-F1
#
_entry.id   AF-A0A369H0H0-F1
#
_cell.length_a   1.000
_cell.length_b   1.000
_cell.length_c   1.000
_cell.angle_alpha   90.00
_cell.angle_beta   90.00
_cell.angle_gamma   90.00
#
_symmetry.space_group_name_H-M   'P 1'
#
loop_
_entity.id
_entity.type
_entity.pdbx_description
1 polymer ?
#
loop_
_entity_poly.entity_id
_entity_poly.type
_entity_poly.pdbx_seq_one_letter_code
_entity_poly.pdbx_strand_id
1 'polypeptide(L)'
;MLLSLSLVSLVGMTIALDEGLSDIRRRPTHFDKPLKETDDNPPRIRLSTSTRDRSPRNAVLDGVDSFQPIHVEVYANIVSSSNSTEHLSQEALESQIEIVNYWFRPLNISFGLVETKRIVDDVWAVGDDSFNMVIHNHRGTSASLNLFIVETISSSDLVGICTYPNALEDLPGVDGCVMALKTIPGAPSSAPGYDPIEWQGKALIHEIGHFFGLRETFKGGCDGLDSCPHQPGLDPIHNFMSYNSESCKREFSPGQVWRMHQNWHTYRAQAKRAQLRDLPLLNPFLEEAGKLPFYENYEKDVVMIFALCAADHHGLVREKDERRCGSYWYCHFGLYRTDESFAGTWNNKSECLRARALSERMLQDLELEERVTIEEAAKKSRTA
;
A
#
# COMPACT_ATOMS: atom_id res chain seq x y z
N MET A 1 3.66 23.43 7.91
CA MET A 1 3.36 22.19 7.16
C MET A 1 2.22 22.53 6.23
N LEU A 2 2.51 22.65 4.94
CA LEU A 2 1.59 23.00 3.87
C LEU A 2 1.40 21.74 3.03
N LEU A 3 0.15 21.35 2.74
CA LEU A 3 -0.31 20.82 1.45
C LEU A 3 -1.82 20.53 1.51
N SER A 4 -2.56 21.36 0.76
CA SER A 4 -3.86 21.12 0.12
C SER A 4 -4.51 19.74 0.31
N LEU A 5 -5.51 19.64 1.18
CA LEU A 5 -6.52 18.58 1.19
C LEU A 5 -7.72 19.02 0.31
N SER A 6 -7.51 18.98 -1.01
CA SER A 6 -8.59 18.85 -1.99
C SER A 6 -8.38 17.54 -2.75
N LEU A 7 -8.36 16.42 -2.03
CA LEU A 7 -8.12 15.09 -2.58
C LEU A 7 -8.96 14.06 -1.79
N VAL A 8 -10.23 13.93 -2.18
CA VAL A 8 -10.99 12.66 -2.06
C VAL A 8 -10.45 11.62 -3.06
N SER A 9 -9.38 11.95 -3.79
CA SER A 9 -8.58 11.02 -4.58
C SER A 9 -7.22 10.85 -3.89
N LEU A 10 -6.98 9.71 -3.26
CA LEU A 10 -5.68 9.22 -2.75
C LEU A 10 -4.68 10.26 -2.16
N VAL A 11 -4.90 10.78 -0.94
CA VAL A 11 -3.79 11.27 -0.06
C VAL A 11 -3.90 10.82 1.40
N GLY A 12 -4.97 10.12 1.78
CA GLY A 12 -5.13 9.59 3.15
C GLY A 12 -4.39 8.26 3.42
N MET A 13 -3.16 8.04 2.94
CA MET A 13 -2.36 6.86 3.34
C MET A 13 -0.86 6.85 3.00
N THR A 14 -0.13 7.95 3.15
CA THR A 14 1.34 7.90 3.32
C THR A 14 1.76 7.38 4.70
N ILE A 15 0.94 6.54 5.36
CA ILE A 15 1.26 6.00 6.70
C ILE A 15 1.24 4.46 6.76
N ALA A 16 1.24 3.81 5.59
CA ALA A 16 1.97 2.55 5.42
C ALA A 16 3.22 2.73 4.52
N LEU A 17 3.50 3.98 4.14
CA LEU A 17 4.60 4.40 3.29
C LEU A 17 5.31 5.57 3.96
N ASP A 18 5.98 5.33 5.09
CA ASP A 18 7.18 6.10 5.40
C ASP A 18 8.15 5.34 6.32
N GLU A 19 9.19 4.78 5.72
CA GLU A 19 10.49 5.33 6.07
C GLU A 19 10.90 6.21 4.89
N GLY A 20 10.85 7.54 5.06
CA GLY A 20 11.61 8.49 4.26
C GLY A 20 10.87 9.37 3.24
N LEU A 21 10.00 10.27 3.70
CA LEU A 21 9.55 11.44 2.92
C LEU A 21 9.78 12.72 3.71
N SER A 22 11.02 12.88 4.19
CA SER A 22 11.52 14.17 4.66
C SER A 22 12.99 14.46 4.31
N ASP A 23 13.59 13.79 3.31
CA ASP A 23 15.03 13.98 3.02
C ASP A 23 15.42 14.36 1.57
N ILE A 24 14.60 15.17 0.88
CA ILE A 24 14.97 15.70 -0.46
C ILE A 24 15.45 17.17 -0.42
N ARG A 25 15.55 17.82 0.75
CA ARG A 25 16.19 19.14 0.85
C ARG A 25 16.93 19.36 2.17
N ARG A 26 18.10 18.74 2.33
CA ARG A 26 19.31 19.30 2.98
C ARG A 26 20.40 18.24 2.97
N ARG A 27 21.61 18.56 2.46
CA ARG A 27 22.82 17.83 2.90
C ARG A 27 22.98 18.07 4.40
N PRO A 28 23.26 17.02 5.20
CA PRO A 28 24.43 17.14 6.06
C PRO A 28 25.24 15.84 6.23
N THR A 29 26.55 16.07 6.17
CA THR A 29 27.66 15.31 6.73
C THR A 29 27.33 14.63 8.07
N HIS A 30 27.24 13.31 8.10
CA HIS A 30 27.35 12.56 9.36
C HIS A 30 28.02 11.18 9.27
N PHE A 31 28.71 10.88 8.17
CA PHE A 31 29.63 9.75 8.04
C PHE A 31 31.09 10.22 8.02
N ASP A 32 31.49 10.99 9.03
CA ASP A 32 32.90 11.08 9.43
C ASP A 32 33.05 10.40 10.78
N LYS A 33 33.23 9.08 10.75
CA LYS A 33 34.08 8.36 11.72
C LYS A 33 34.37 6.96 11.16
N PRO A 34 35.63 6.64 10.84
CA PRO A 34 36.00 5.32 10.38
C PRO A 34 35.86 4.31 11.53
N LEU A 35 35.21 3.18 11.26
CA LEU A 35 35.39 1.99 12.07
C LEU A 35 36.84 1.53 11.86
N LYS A 36 37.61 1.53 12.94
CA LYS A 36 39.01 1.07 12.98
C LYS A 36 39.07 -0.39 12.56
N GLU A 37 39.76 -0.65 11.45
CA GLU A 37 40.37 -1.96 11.18
C GLU A 37 41.42 -2.23 12.26
N THR A 38 41.26 -3.33 12.98
CA THR A 38 42.39 -3.99 13.63
C THR A 38 42.83 -5.13 12.73
N ASP A 39 43.98 -4.89 12.12
CA ASP A 39 44.85 -5.81 11.42
C ASP A 39 45.13 -7.06 12.27
N ASP A 40 44.90 -8.25 11.73
CA ASP A 40 45.61 -9.47 12.11
C ASP A 40 45.42 -10.57 11.04
N ASN A 41 46.52 -10.87 10.35
CA ASN A 41 46.66 -11.90 9.33
C ASN A 41 46.43 -13.32 9.94
N PRO A 42 45.89 -14.31 9.20
CA PRO A 42 45.42 -15.55 9.79
C PRO A 42 46.57 -16.56 10.01
N PRO A 43 46.61 -17.27 11.15
CA PRO A 43 47.48 -18.44 11.27
C PRO A 43 46.81 -19.68 10.66
N ARG A 44 47.55 -20.37 9.79
CA ARG A 44 47.20 -21.69 9.26
C ARG A 44 47.17 -22.72 10.39
N ILE A 45 46.03 -23.36 10.67
CA ILE A 45 46.00 -24.60 11.48
C ILE A 45 45.03 -25.66 10.91
N ARG A 46 45.52 -26.90 11.04
CA ARG A 46 45.05 -28.21 10.58
C ARG A 46 43.65 -28.59 11.06
N LEU A 47 42.96 -29.40 10.24
CA LEU A 47 41.78 -30.15 10.64
C LEU A 47 42.10 -31.08 11.83
N SER A 48 41.32 -30.95 12.91
CA SER A 48 41.07 -32.05 13.84
C SER A 48 39.61 -32.02 14.31
N THR A 49 39.09 -33.21 14.55
CA THR A 49 37.70 -33.61 14.69
C THR A 49 37.01 -33.16 15.97
N SER A 50 35.69 -32.91 15.84
CA SER A 50 34.62 -33.11 16.83
C SER A 50 34.57 -32.18 18.05
N THR A 51 33.66 -31.20 17.99
CA THR A 51 32.63 -30.97 19.02
C THR A 51 31.43 -30.26 18.39
N ARG A 52 30.21 -30.66 18.76
CA ARG A 52 28.93 -30.08 18.33
C ARG A 52 28.88 -28.61 18.72
N ASP A 53 28.87 -27.72 17.73
CA ASP A 53 28.51 -26.31 17.90
C ASP A 53 27.26 -25.98 17.07
N ARG A 54 26.23 -25.50 17.76
CA ARG A 54 24.97 -25.02 17.18
C ARG A 54 25.20 -23.56 16.78
N SER A 55 25.91 -23.36 15.68
CA SER A 55 25.89 -22.08 14.96
C SER A 55 24.70 -22.07 13.99
N PRO A 56 23.98 -20.94 13.79
CA PRO A 56 22.90 -20.87 12.81
C PRO A 56 23.51 -21.20 11.45
N ARG A 57 23.03 -22.28 10.81
CA ARG A 57 23.47 -22.61 9.46
C ARG A 57 23.15 -21.42 8.57
N ASN A 58 24.16 -20.94 7.85
CA ASN A 58 24.00 -19.91 6.83
C ASN A 58 23.00 -20.41 5.76
N ALA A 59 21.72 -20.06 5.94
CA ALA A 59 20.61 -20.39 5.04
C ALA A 59 20.75 -19.79 3.63
N VAL A 60 21.81 -19.00 3.39
CA VAL A 60 22.17 -18.46 2.07
C VAL A 60 22.68 -19.56 1.13
N LEU A 61 23.10 -20.73 1.65
CA LEU A 61 23.72 -21.81 0.87
C LEU A 61 22.78 -22.96 0.46
N ASP A 62 21.56 -23.04 0.99
CA ASP A 62 20.66 -24.18 0.75
C ASP A 62 19.77 -24.05 -0.50
N GLY A 63 19.92 -22.97 -1.28
CA GLY A 63 19.22 -22.79 -2.55
C GLY A 63 17.69 -22.60 -2.41
N VAL A 64 17.07 -22.21 -3.53
CA VAL A 64 15.61 -22.01 -3.65
C VAL A 64 14.83 -23.32 -3.43
N ASP A 65 15.51 -24.47 -3.57
CA ASP A 65 14.97 -25.83 -3.40
C ASP A 65 14.61 -26.21 -1.95
N SER A 66 14.97 -25.37 -0.97
CA SER A 66 14.67 -25.59 0.45
C SER A 66 13.33 -25.00 0.91
N PHE A 67 12.67 -24.19 0.08
CA PHE A 67 11.42 -23.53 0.46
C PHE A 67 10.19 -24.40 0.20
N GLN A 68 9.24 -24.35 1.14
CA GLN A 68 7.94 -25.00 0.96
C GLN A 68 7.19 -24.35 -0.22
N PRO A 69 6.50 -25.13 -1.07
CA PRO A 69 5.70 -24.56 -2.15
C PRO A 69 4.63 -23.61 -1.61
N ILE A 70 4.53 -22.43 -2.22
CA ILE A 70 3.49 -21.45 -1.95
C ILE A 70 2.44 -21.52 -3.06
N HIS A 71 1.18 -21.63 -2.67
CA HIS A 71 0.05 -21.49 -3.56
C HIS A 71 -0.81 -20.31 -3.11
N VAL A 72 -1.03 -19.36 -4.01
CA VAL A 72 -1.83 -18.16 -3.77
C VAL A 72 -3.11 -18.24 -4.60
N GLU A 73 -4.24 -18.24 -3.91
CA GLU A 73 -5.55 -18.11 -4.56
C GLU A 73 -5.77 -16.66 -4.99
N VAL A 74 -6.17 -16.45 -6.24
CA VAL A 74 -6.39 -15.12 -6.83
C VAL A 74 -7.89 -14.87 -7.00
N TYR A 75 -8.37 -13.79 -6.41
CA TYR A 75 -9.71 -13.25 -6.60
C TYR A 75 -9.60 -11.97 -7.43
N ALA A 76 -9.94 -12.06 -8.71
CA ALA A 76 -9.86 -10.94 -9.63
C ALA A 76 -11.15 -10.12 -9.61
N ASN A 77 -11.01 -8.80 -9.50
CA ASN A 77 -12.08 -7.81 -9.53
C ASN A 77 -11.80 -6.84 -10.68
N ILE A 78 -12.54 -6.98 -11.78
CA ILE A 78 -12.44 -6.08 -12.94
C ILE A 78 -13.47 -4.96 -12.75
N VAL A 79 -13.00 -3.72 -12.64
CA VAL A 79 -13.83 -2.55 -12.33
C VAL A 79 -13.87 -1.64 -13.55
N SER A 80 -15.07 -1.28 -13.97
CA SER A 80 -15.30 -0.43 -15.14
C SER A 80 -16.35 0.62 -14.85
N SER A 81 -16.27 1.73 -15.58
CA SER A 81 -17.29 2.77 -15.57
C SER A 81 -18.56 2.27 -16.29
N SER A 82 -19.69 2.86 -15.96
CA SER A 82 -21.02 2.52 -16.51
C SER A 82 -21.11 2.61 -18.03
N ASN A 83 -20.31 3.49 -18.65
CA ASN A 83 -20.24 3.69 -20.10
C ASN A 83 -18.95 3.16 -20.72
N SER A 84 -18.21 2.32 -19.99
CA SER A 84 -16.94 1.81 -20.44
C SER A 84 -17.06 1.03 -21.74
N THR A 85 -16.05 1.17 -22.59
CA THR A 85 -15.81 0.27 -23.73
C THR A 85 -14.54 -0.56 -23.53
N GLU A 86 -13.91 -0.42 -22.37
CA GLU A 86 -12.57 -0.92 -22.05
C GLU A 86 -12.67 -2.21 -21.24
N HIS A 87 -13.35 -3.20 -21.79
CA HIS A 87 -13.57 -4.46 -21.10
C HIS A 87 -12.39 -5.42 -21.27
N LEU A 88 -11.70 -5.73 -20.16
CA LEU A 88 -10.72 -6.82 -20.15
C LEU A 88 -11.41 -8.16 -20.39
N SER A 89 -10.94 -8.91 -21.39
CA SER A 89 -11.45 -10.25 -21.67
C SER A 89 -10.98 -11.27 -20.61
N GLN A 90 -11.71 -12.37 -20.50
CA GLN A 90 -11.33 -13.44 -19.57
C GLN A 90 -9.99 -14.06 -19.99
N GLU A 91 -9.77 -14.22 -21.30
CA GLU A 91 -8.55 -14.79 -21.87
C GLU A 91 -7.32 -13.90 -21.59
N ALA A 92 -7.48 -12.57 -21.62
CA ALA A 92 -6.41 -11.65 -21.28
C ALA A 92 -6.02 -11.74 -19.80
N LEU A 93 -7.02 -11.83 -18.91
CA LEU A 93 -6.78 -12.05 -17.49
C LEU A 93 -6.07 -13.39 -17.23
N GLU A 94 -6.54 -14.48 -17.83
CA GLU A 94 -5.92 -15.80 -17.70
C GLU A 94 -4.48 -15.80 -18.21
N SER A 95 -4.24 -15.18 -19.39
CA SER A 95 -2.89 -15.00 -19.95
C SER A 95 -1.98 -14.21 -19.00
N GLN A 96 -2.49 -13.17 -18.34
CA GLN A 96 -1.72 -12.44 -17.33
C GLN A 96 -1.34 -13.31 -16.12
N ILE A 97 -2.23 -14.19 -15.65
CA ILE A 97 -1.93 -15.14 -14.58
C ILE A 97 -0.91 -16.21 -15.02
N GLU A 98 -0.95 -16.65 -16.27
CA GLU A 98 0.08 -17.53 -16.85
C GLU A 98 1.45 -16.85 -16.89
N ILE A 99 1.51 -15.57 -17.29
CA ILE A 99 2.75 -14.78 -17.27
C ILE A 99 3.32 -14.69 -15.85
N VAL A 100 2.48 -14.39 -14.86
CA VAL A 100 2.89 -14.38 -13.45
C VAL A 100 3.46 -15.75 -13.06
N ASN A 101 2.73 -16.84 -13.31
CA ASN A 101 3.18 -18.18 -12.96
C ASN A 101 4.49 -18.57 -13.67
N TYR A 102 4.71 -18.15 -14.91
CA TYR A 102 5.97 -18.39 -15.62
C TYR A 102 7.18 -17.84 -14.85
N TRP A 103 7.08 -16.60 -14.37
CA TRP A 103 8.18 -15.94 -13.65
C TRP A 103 8.31 -16.36 -12.20
N PHE A 104 7.21 -16.75 -11.55
CA PHE A 104 7.21 -17.20 -10.14
C PHE A 104 7.49 -18.69 -9.94
N ARG A 105 7.33 -19.52 -10.99
CA ARG A 105 7.59 -20.97 -10.93
C ARG A 105 8.99 -21.32 -10.40
N PRO A 106 10.10 -20.68 -10.84
CA PRO A 106 11.44 -20.97 -10.29
C PRO A 106 11.59 -20.60 -8.82
N LEU A 107 10.70 -19.77 -8.28
CA LEU A 107 10.68 -19.34 -6.87
C LEU A 107 9.84 -20.29 -5.98
N ASN A 108 9.30 -21.38 -6.54
CA ASN A 108 8.36 -22.30 -5.86
C ASN A 108 7.08 -21.60 -5.35
N ILE A 109 6.61 -20.60 -6.12
CA ILE A 109 5.38 -19.85 -5.87
C ILE A 109 4.47 -20.03 -7.08
N SER A 110 3.17 -20.28 -6.83
CA SER A 110 2.15 -20.46 -7.86
C SER A 110 0.88 -19.68 -7.52
N PHE A 111 0.13 -19.30 -8.56
CA PHE A 111 -1.10 -18.52 -8.47
C PHE A 111 -2.23 -19.25 -9.21
N GLY A 112 -3.38 -19.39 -8.56
CA GLY A 112 -4.58 -19.99 -9.15
C GLY A 112 -5.73 -19.01 -9.16
N LEU A 113 -6.30 -18.71 -10.34
CA LEU A 113 -7.50 -17.87 -10.45
C LEU A 113 -8.72 -18.65 -9.92
N VAL A 114 -9.32 -18.15 -8.84
CA VAL A 114 -10.48 -18.80 -8.17
C VAL A 114 -11.79 -18.16 -8.61
N GLU A 115 -11.86 -16.84 -8.65
CA GLU A 115 -13.06 -16.08 -9.01
C GLU A 115 -12.66 -14.87 -9.86
N THR A 116 -13.51 -14.54 -10.83
CA THR A 116 -13.46 -13.25 -11.53
C THR A 116 -14.80 -12.54 -11.35
N LYS A 117 -14.77 -11.40 -10.67
CA LYS A 117 -15.92 -10.54 -10.45
C LYS A 117 -15.80 -9.30 -11.34
N ARG A 118 -16.91 -8.90 -11.97
CA ARG A 118 -17.01 -7.65 -12.73
C ARG A 118 -17.85 -6.65 -11.94
N ILE A 119 -17.33 -5.44 -11.76
CA ILE A 119 -17.92 -4.37 -10.95
C ILE A 119 -18.11 -3.16 -11.84
N VAL A 120 -19.28 -2.54 -11.76
CA VAL A 120 -19.59 -1.29 -12.47
C VAL A 120 -19.73 -0.19 -11.44
N ASP A 121 -18.76 0.73 -11.43
CA ASP A 121 -18.67 1.82 -10.47
C ASP A 121 -17.77 2.93 -11.05
N ASP A 122 -18.35 4.09 -11.35
CA ASP A 122 -17.64 5.19 -12.03
C ASP A 122 -16.50 5.80 -11.19
N VAL A 123 -16.62 5.75 -9.86
CA VAL A 123 -15.61 6.30 -8.94
C VAL A 123 -14.45 5.31 -8.82
N TRP A 124 -14.74 4.04 -8.56
CA TRP A 124 -13.71 3.02 -8.42
C TRP A 124 -12.99 2.72 -9.75
N ALA A 125 -13.67 2.83 -10.88
CA ALA A 125 -13.07 2.56 -12.20
C ALA A 125 -11.88 3.46 -12.54
N VAL A 126 -11.80 4.65 -11.94
CA VAL A 126 -10.67 5.58 -12.14
C VAL A 126 -9.67 5.58 -10.96
N GLY A 127 -9.79 4.60 -10.07
CA GLY A 127 -8.92 4.43 -8.91
C GLY A 127 -9.25 5.35 -7.73
N ASP A 128 -10.29 6.18 -7.83
CA ASP A 128 -10.78 6.97 -6.70
C ASP A 128 -11.45 6.05 -5.67
N ASP A 129 -11.33 6.37 -4.38
CA ASP A 129 -11.87 5.53 -3.30
C ASP A 129 -11.41 4.06 -3.31
N SER A 130 -10.23 3.77 -3.89
CA SER A 130 -9.67 2.42 -4.04
C SER A 130 -9.58 1.63 -2.73
N PHE A 131 -9.38 2.33 -1.61
CA PHE A 131 -9.30 1.69 -0.30
C PHE A 131 -10.63 1.04 0.10
N ASN A 132 -11.76 1.75 -0.07
CA ASN A 132 -13.08 1.18 0.20
C ASN A 132 -13.47 0.16 -0.87
N MET A 133 -13.04 0.34 -2.13
CA MET A 133 -13.19 -0.67 -3.18
C MET A 133 -12.61 -2.01 -2.73
N VAL A 134 -11.37 -2.02 -2.22
CA VAL A 134 -10.72 -3.24 -1.74
C VAL A 134 -11.51 -3.84 -0.58
N ILE A 135 -11.84 -3.04 0.45
CA ILE A 135 -12.61 -3.52 1.61
C ILE A 135 -13.93 -4.19 1.21
N HIS A 136 -14.72 -3.53 0.36
CA HIS A 136 -16.06 -4.00 -0.02
C HIS A 136 -16.03 -5.30 -0.83
N ASN A 137 -14.93 -5.53 -1.55
CA ASN A 137 -14.83 -6.63 -2.51
C ASN A 137 -13.79 -7.68 -2.11
N HIS A 138 -13.14 -7.53 -0.95
CA HIS A 138 -12.15 -8.47 -0.47
C HIS A 138 -12.74 -9.88 -0.27
N ARG A 139 -12.04 -10.89 -0.78
CA ARG A 139 -12.37 -12.31 -0.64
C ARG A 139 -11.20 -13.10 -0.05
N GLY A 140 -11.50 -14.28 0.48
CA GLY A 140 -10.49 -15.18 1.01
C GLY A 140 -9.88 -14.71 2.33
N THR A 141 -8.57 -14.91 2.48
CA THR A 141 -7.81 -14.71 3.72
C THR A 141 -6.53 -13.91 3.45
N SER A 142 -5.69 -13.72 4.47
CA SER A 142 -4.34 -13.15 4.32
C SER A 142 -3.42 -13.92 3.34
N ALA A 143 -3.78 -15.16 2.99
CA ALA A 143 -3.07 -15.99 2.02
C ALA A 143 -3.66 -15.89 0.60
N SER A 144 -4.69 -15.10 0.38
CA SER A 144 -5.32 -14.89 -0.92
C SER A 144 -4.89 -13.55 -1.51
N LEU A 145 -4.72 -13.49 -2.83
CA LEU A 145 -4.47 -12.25 -3.56
C LEU A 145 -5.78 -11.69 -4.11
N ASN A 146 -6.20 -10.53 -3.61
CA ASN A 146 -7.28 -9.76 -4.22
C ASN A 146 -6.69 -8.80 -5.25
N LEU A 147 -6.92 -9.10 -6.53
CA LEU A 147 -6.41 -8.33 -7.66
C LEU A 147 -7.52 -7.47 -8.24
N PHE A 148 -7.37 -6.16 -8.19
CA PHE A 148 -8.27 -5.18 -8.76
C PHE A 148 -7.66 -4.63 -10.04
N ILE A 149 -8.43 -4.62 -11.12
CA ILE A 149 -8.04 -4.02 -12.39
C ILE A 149 -9.05 -2.91 -12.67
N VAL A 150 -8.58 -1.67 -12.63
CA VAL A 150 -9.36 -0.44 -12.85
C VAL A 150 -8.98 0.15 -14.21
N GLU A 151 -9.82 0.97 -14.84
CA GLU A 151 -9.55 1.55 -16.17
C GLU A 151 -8.30 2.42 -16.14
N THR A 152 -8.18 3.25 -15.12
CA THR A 152 -7.05 4.13 -14.90
C THR A 152 -6.85 4.41 -13.41
N ILE A 153 -5.71 4.99 -13.05
CA ILE A 153 -5.46 5.53 -11.73
C ILE A 153 -5.23 7.03 -11.92
N SER A 154 -6.12 7.85 -11.38
CA SER A 154 -6.21 9.30 -11.59
C SER A 154 -4.98 10.10 -11.12
N SER A 155 -4.14 9.56 -10.23
CA SER A 155 -2.86 10.16 -9.83
C SER A 155 -1.77 9.90 -10.88
N SER A 156 -1.22 10.97 -11.46
CA SER A 156 -0.29 10.91 -12.60
C SER A 156 0.91 9.99 -12.36
N ASP A 157 1.09 9.05 -13.29
CA ASP A 157 2.16 8.05 -13.45
C ASP A 157 2.06 6.74 -12.67
N LEU A 158 1.11 6.58 -11.74
CA LEU A 158 0.94 5.30 -11.06
C LEU A 158 0.27 4.28 -12.00
N VAL A 159 0.83 3.07 -12.07
CA VAL A 159 0.34 1.99 -12.93
C VAL A 159 -0.16 0.77 -12.15
N GLY A 160 0.24 0.68 -10.89
CA GLY A 160 -0.28 -0.28 -9.93
C GLY A 160 0.17 0.05 -8.51
N ILE A 161 -0.43 -0.62 -7.54
CA ILE A 161 -0.03 -0.60 -6.13
C ILE A 161 -0.47 -1.91 -5.47
N CYS A 162 0.41 -2.53 -4.68
CA CYS A 162 0.03 -3.58 -3.74
C CYS A 162 0.34 -3.22 -2.30
N THR A 163 -0.49 -3.75 -1.40
CA THR A 163 -0.28 -3.67 0.03
C THR A 163 0.90 -4.55 0.49
N TYR A 164 1.77 -4.01 1.34
CA TYR A 164 2.85 -4.76 1.97
C TYR A 164 2.32 -5.72 3.05
N PRO A 165 2.99 -6.86 3.30
CA PRO A 165 2.48 -7.89 4.21
C PRO A 165 2.39 -7.45 5.68
N ASN A 166 3.18 -6.47 6.13
CA ASN A 166 3.08 -5.94 7.49
C ASN A 166 1.75 -5.19 7.72
N ALA A 167 1.12 -4.65 6.68
CA ALA A 167 -0.18 -4.01 6.81
C ALA A 167 -1.29 -5.00 7.25
N LEU A 168 -1.10 -6.31 7.07
CA LEU A 168 -2.02 -7.33 7.59
C LEU A 168 -2.09 -7.34 9.12
N GLU A 169 -1.07 -6.83 9.81
CA GLU A 169 -1.05 -6.73 11.28
C GLU A 169 -2.01 -5.67 11.81
N ASP A 170 -2.45 -4.75 10.96
CA ASP A 170 -3.34 -3.64 11.29
C ASP A 170 -4.67 -3.78 10.52
N LEU A 171 -4.59 -4.06 9.21
CA LEU A 171 -5.65 -3.89 8.22
C LEU A 171 -5.79 -5.07 7.25
N PRO A 172 -6.10 -6.29 7.71
CA PRO A 172 -6.14 -7.42 6.79
C PRO A 172 -7.26 -7.30 5.73
N GLY A 173 -8.26 -6.44 5.95
CA GLY A 173 -9.35 -6.17 4.99
C GLY A 173 -8.97 -5.27 3.80
N VAL A 174 -7.78 -4.68 3.79
CA VAL A 174 -7.33 -3.71 2.76
C VAL A 174 -6.20 -4.28 1.91
N ASP A 175 -5.87 -5.55 2.14
CA ASP A 175 -4.81 -6.26 1.44
C ASP A 175 -5.24 -6.62 0.02
N GLY A 176 -4.33 -6.42 -0.92
CA GLY A 176 -4.62 -6.60 -2.33
C GLY A 176 -3.74 -5.73 -3.20
N CYS A 177 -4.04 -5.79 -4.49
CA CYS A 177 -3.31 -5.09 -5.54
C CYS A 177 -4.31 -4.37 -6.44
N VAL A 178 -4.05 -3.11 -6.77
CA VAL A 178 -4.83 -2.33 -7.73
C VAL A 178 -3.94 -2.03 -8.92
N MET A 179 -4.36 -2.44 -10.11
CA MET A 179 -3.63 -2.28 -11.37
C MET A 179 -4.44 -1.41 -12.33
N ALA A 180 -3.77 -0.53 -13.06
CA ALA A 180 -4.36 0.12 -14.22
C ALA A 180 -4.48 -0.87 -15.38
N LEU A 181 -5.63 -0.86 -16.07
CA LEU A 181 -5.98 -1.78 -17.14
C LEU A 181 -4.94 -1.80 -18.26
N LYS A 182 -4.37 -0.63 -18.59
CA LYS A 182 -3.32 -0.49 -19.61
C LYS A 182 -2.08 -1.36 -19.36
N THR A 183 -1.86 -1.85 -18.13
CA THR A 183 -0.68 -2.67 -17.81
C THR A 183 -0.86 -4.15 -18.14
N ILE A 184 -2.08 -4.57 -18.47
CA ILE A 184 -2.44 -5.96 -18.66
C ILE A 184 -2.32 -6.32 -20.16
N PRO A 185 -1.50 -7.32 -20.53
CA PRO A 185 -1.42 -7.79 -21.91
C PRO A 185 -2.78 -8.27 -22.40
N GLY A 186 -3.16 -7.82 -23.59
CA GLY A 186 -4.49 -8.08 -24.14
C GLY A 186 -5.57 -7.11 -23.67
N ALA A 187 -5.22 -6.04 -22.96
CA ALA A 187 -6.13 -4.92 -22.73
C ALA A 187 -6.64 -4.33 -24.08
N PRO A 188 -7.86 -3.78 -24.11
CA PRO A 188 -8.40 -3.14 -25.31
C PRO A 188 -7.51 -1.98 -25.79
N SER A 189 -7.35 -1.82 -27.11
CA SER A 189 -6.57 -0.71 -27.68
C SER A 189 -7.15 0.69 -27.37
N SER A 190 -8.39 0.76 -26.90
CA SER A 190 -9.01 1.99 -26.41
C SER A 190 -8.52 2.41 -25.02
N ALA A 191 -7.94 1.51 -24.24
CA ALA A 191 -7.46 1.79 -22.89
C ALA A 191 -6.37 2.89 -22.92
N PRO A 192 -6.51 3.98 -22.14
CA PRO A 192 -5.59 5.12 -22.20
C PRO A 192 -4.15 4.72 -21.88
N GLY A 193 -3.25 4.94 -22.85
CA GLY A 193 -1.82 4.66 -22.69
C GLY A 193 -1.44 3.18 -22.78
N TYR A 194 -2.32 2.31 -23.28
CA TYR A 194 -1.96 0.94 -23.62
C TYR A 194 -1.08 0.89 -24.88
N ASP A 195 0.03 0.17 -24.77
CA ASP A 195 0.92 -0.22 -25.84
C ASP A 195 1.34 -1.69 -25.60
N PRO A 196 1.05 -2.61 -26.54
CA PRO A 196 1.34 -4.04 -26.37
C PRO A 196 2.85 -4.38 -26.38
N ILE A 197 3.71 -3.47 -26.82
CA ILE A 197 5.16 -3.65 -26.80
C ILE A 197 5.71 -3.29 -25.41
N GLU A 198 5.21 -2.20 -24.83
CA GLU A 198 5.61 -1.70 -23.52
C GLU A 198 5.04 -2.55 -22.37
N TRP A 199 3.77 -2.94 -22.45
CA TRP A 199 3.08 -3.68 -21.39
C TRP A 199 3.08 -5.19 -21.67
N GLN A 200 4.05 -5.88 -21.07
CA GLN A 200 4.30 -7.32 -21.15
C GLN A 200 3.78 -8.07 -19.92
N GLY A 201 3.02 -7.40 -19.05
CA GLY A 201 2.42 -7.95 -17.84
C GLY A 201 3.38 -8.04 -16.65
N LYS A 202 4.52 -7.33 -16.70
CA LYS A 202 5.54 -7.34 -15.64
C LYS A 202 5.29 -6.29 -14.56
N ALA A 203 4.40 -5.32 -14.79
CA ALA A 203 3.91 -4.41 -13.75
C ALA A 203 3.26 -5.22 -12.62
N LEU A 204 2.36 -6.16 -12.94
CA LEU A 204 1.76 -7.00 -11.90
C LEU A 204 2.80 -7.86 -11.16
N ILE A 205 3.87 -8.31 -11.83
CA ILE A 205 4.97 -9.04 -11.18
C ILE A 205 5.72 -8.15 -10.18
N HIS A 206 5.96 -6.89 -10.53
CA HIS A 206 6.54 -5.89 -9.64
C HIS A 206 5.65 -5.70 -8.40
N GLU A 207 4.37 -5.46 -8.63
CA GLU A 207 3.39 -5.23 -7.57
C GLU A 207 3.23 -6.46 -6.65
N ILE A 208 3.19 -7.67 -7.20
CA ILE A 208 3.22 -8.91 -6.41
C ILE A 208 4.51 -8.99 -5.57
N GLY A 209 5.63 -8.44 -6.05
CA GLY A 209 6.84 -8.28 -5.24
C GLY A 209 6.58 -7.51 -3.94
N HIS A 210 5.83 -6.41 -3.98
CA HIS A 210 5.39 -5.66 -2.80
C HIS A 210 4.43 -6.45 -1.92
N PHE A 211 3.50 -7.22 -2.52
CA PHE A 211 2.62 -8.14 -1.78
C PHE A 211 3.41 -9.18 -0.94
N PHE A 212 4.57 -9.63 -1.43
CA PHE A 212 5.53 -10.46 -0.70
C PHE A 212 6.55 -9.67 0.14
N GLY A 213 6.44 -8.34 0.18
CA GLY A 213 7.22 -7.45 1.03
C GLY A 213 8.61 -7.09 0.53
N LEU A 214 8.81 -7.13 -0.80
CA LEU A 214 9.98 -6.55 -1.44
C LEU A 214 9.82 -5.04 -1.59
N ARG A 215 10.94 -4.32 -1.49
CA ARG A 215 11.01 -2.88 -1.75
C ARG A 215 11.58 -2.63 -3.14
N GLU A 216 11.28 -1.44 -3.65
CA GLU A 216 11.86 -0.93 -4.88
C GLU A 216 13.39 -0.84 -4.76
N THR A 217 14.08 -1.00 -5.89
CA THR A 217 15.55 -1.01 -5.89
C THR A 217 16.14 0.29 -6.42
N PHE A 218 15.86 0.65 -7.67
CA PHE A 218 16.44 1.82 -8.34
C PHE A 218 15.65 2.17 -9.62
N LYS A 219 15.99 3.33 -10.19
CA LYS A 219 15.50 3.84 -11.47
C LYS A 219 16.69 4.31 -12.30
N GLY A 220 16.76 3.97 -13.58
CA GLY A 220 17.80 4.54 -14.45
C GLY A 220 17.93 3.98 -15.87
N GLY A 221 16.97 3.18 -16.33
CA GLY A 221 16.96 2.65 -17.70
C GLY A 221 17.70 1.32 -17.85
N CYS A 222 17.80 0.85 -19.09
CA CYS A 222 18.25 -0.50 -19.44
C CYS A 222 19.71 -0.63 -19.88
N ASP A 223 20.44 0.48 -19.90
CA ASP A 223 21.81 0.53 -20.40
C ASP A 223 22.78 0.75 -19.23
N GLY A 224 23.15 -0.35 -18.58
CA GLY A 224 24.29 -0.44 -17.66
C GLY A 224 24.44 0.72 -16.66
N LEU A 225 23.51 0.83 -15.71
CA LEU A 225 23.55 1.85 -14.66
C LEU A 225 24.57 1.46 -13.56
N ASP A 226 25.32 2.45 -13.08
CA ASP A 226 26.22 2.31 -11.93
C ASP A 226 26.04 3.50 -10.98
N SER A 227 25.10 3.35 -10.05
CA SER A 227 24.86 4.34 -9.01
C SER A 227 25.91 4.31 -7.90
N CYS A 228 26.78 3.28 -7.87
CA CYS A 228 27.76 3.04 -6.82
C CYS A 228 29.16 2.73 -7.40
N PRO A 229 29.81 3.67 -8.12
CA PRO A 229 31.01 3.41 -8.93
C PRO A 229 32.28 3.05 -8.14
N HIS A 230 32.23 3.17 -6.81
CA HIS A 230 33.29 2.77 -5.91
C HIS A 230 33.11 1.36 -5.33
N GLN A 231 32.02 0.68 -5.69
CA GLN A 231 31.75 -0.70 -5.35
C GLN A 231 31.81 -1.58 -6.61
N PRO A 232 32.22 -2.85 -6.49
CA PRO A 232 32.25 -3.75 -7.65
C PRO A 232 30.82 -4.11 -8.10
N GLY A 233 30.57 -4.00 -9.40
CA GLY A 233 29.31 -4.42 -10.04
C GLY A 233 28.59 -3.26 -10.72
N LEU A 234 27.50 -3.58 -11.42
CA LEU A 234 26.54 -2.60 -11.93
C LEU A 234 25.23 -2.74 -11.15
N ASP A 235 24.38 -1.72 -11.19
CA ASP A 235 23.04 -1.82 -10.65
C ASP A 235 22.28 -2.96 -11.33
N PRO A 236 21.45 -3.74 -10.61
CA PRO A 236 20.79 -4.91 -11.19
C PRO A 236 19.58 -4.50 -12.05
N ILE A 237 19.81 -3.77 -13.15
CA ILE A 237 18.84 -3.10 -14.04
C ILE A 237 17.71 -3.98 -14.59
N HIS A 238 17.86 -5.30 -14.49
CA HIS A 238 16.90 -6.30 -14.92
C HIS A 238 15.98 -6.81 -13.80
N ASN A 239 16.12 -6.25 -12.60
CA ASN A 239 15.31 -6.62 -11.45
C ASN A 239 13.86 -6.18 -11.63
N PHE A 240 12.90 -7.05 -11.33
CA PHE A 240 11.48 -6.73 -11.39
C PHE A 240 11.10 -5.54 -10.49
N MET A 241 11.79 -5.34 -9.37
CA MET A 241 11.55 -4.25 -8.41
C MET A 241 12.18 -2.91 -8.80
N SER A 242 12.73 -2.79 -10.00
CA SER A 242 13.18 -1.51 -10.55
C SER A 242 12.04 -0.73 -11.21
N TYR A 243 12.27 0.55 -11.51
CA TYR A 243 11.36 1.38 -12.33
C TYR A 243 11.71 1.41 -13.82
N ASN A 244 12.45 0.40 -14.30
CA ASN A 244 12.79 0.30 -15.71
C ASN A 244 11.62 -0.22 -16.54
N SER A 245 11.73 -0.10 -17.87
CA SER A 245 10.72 -0.64 -18.80
C SER A 245 10.52 -2.14 -18.60
N GLU A 246 9.34 -2.64 -18.94
CA GLU A 246 9.04 -4.06 -18.74
C GLU A 246 9.94 -4.98 -19.56
N SER A 247 10.29 -4.59 -20.79
CA SER A 247 11.22 -5.32 -21.65
C SER A 247 12.58 -5.57 -21.00
N CYS A 248 12.99 -4.71 -20.07
CA CYS A 248 14.20 -4.82 -19.27
C CYS A 248 14.15 -5.91 -18.21
N LYS A 249 13.00 -6.07 -17.58
CA LYS A 249 12.82 -6.80 -16.32
C LYS A 249 12.72 -8.30 -16.58
N ARG A 250 13.47 -9.11 -15.83
CA ARG A 250 13.51 -10.57 -16.00
C ARG A 250 13.96 -11.37 -14.77
N GLU A 251 14.25 -10.74 -13.63
CA GLU A 251 14.75 -11.50 -12.47
C GLU A 251 14.41 -10.92 -11.10
N PHE A 252 14.38 -11.82 -10.11
CA PHE A 252 14.53 -11.51 -8.70
C PHE A 252 15.89 -12.04 -8.21
N SER A 253 16.49 -11.38 -7.23
CA SER A 253 17.72 -11.87 -6.61
C SER A 253 17.42 -13.02 -5.64
N PRO A 254 18.40 -13.90 -5.34
CA PRO A 254 18.22 -14.95 -4.32
C PRO A 254 17.78 -14.40 -2.95
N GLY A 255 18.28 -13.23 -2.56
CA GLY A 255 17.89 -12.56 -1.31
C GLY A 255 16.44 -12.06 -1.33
N GLN A 256 15.95 -11.60 -2.49
CA GLN A 256 14.53 -11.27 -2.66
C GLN A 256 13.67 -12.53 -2.55
N VAL A 257 14.05 -13.65 -3.18
CA VAL A 257 13.32 -14.92 -3.05
C VAL A 257 13.22 -15.37 -1.60
N TRP A 258 14.34 -15.33 -0.86
CA TRP A 258 14.33 -15.65 0.57
C TRP A 258 13.39 -14.75 1.36
N ARG A 259 13.43 -13.44 1.10
CA ARG A 259 12.56 -12.46 1.78
C ARG A 259 11.08 -12.70 1.48
N MET A 260 10.72 -13.02 0.23
CA MET A 260 9.35 -13.35 -0.15
C MET A 260 8.80 -14.52 0.68
N HIS A 261 9.57 -15.61 0.76
CA HIS A 261 9.19 -16.80 1.54
C HIS A 261 9.10 -16.53 3.05
N GLN A 262 10.07 -15.80 3.61
CA GLN A 262 10.03 -15.44 5.03
C GLN A 262 8.80 -14.58 5.38
N ASN A 263 8.52 -13.56 4.57
CA ASN A 263 7.36 -12.69 4.78
C ASN A 263 6.05 -13.46 4.59
N TRP A 264 5.98 -14.37 3.61
CA TRP A 264 4.82 -15.22 3.43
C TRP A 264 4.50 -16.03 4.70
N HIS A 265 5.49 -16.72 5.27
CA HIS A 265 5.28 -17.54 6.46
C HIS A 265 5.01 -16.70 7.72
N THR A 266 5.57 -15.49 7.80
CA THR A 266 5.36 -14.59 8.93
C THR A 266 3.95 -14.01 8.95
N TYR A 267 3.50 -13.46 7.82
CA TYR A 267 2.29 -12.63 7.77
C TYR A 267 1.09 -13.31 7.09
N ARG A 268 1.32 -14.16 6.08
CA ARG A 268 0.26 -14.61 5.16
C ARG A 268 -0.19 -16.04 5.40
N ALA A 269 0.73 -16.97 5.63
CA ALA A 269 0.50 -18.40 5.71
C ALA A 269 -0.48 -18.86 6.82
N GLN A 270 -0.76 -17.99 7.79
CA GLN A 270 -1.74 -18.25 8.85
C GLN A 270 -3.20 -18.18 8.36
N ALA A 271 -3.43 -17.73 7.11
CA ALA A 271 -4.75 -17.65 6.48
C ALA A 271 -5.80 -16.97 7.38
N LYS A 272 -5.42 -15.87 8.02
CA LYS A 272 -6.32 -15.09 8.87
C LYS A 272 -7.40 -14.47 7.99
N ARG A 273 -8.64 -14.51 8.44
CA ARG A 273 -9.74 -13.90 7.70
C ARG A 273 -9.51 -12.39 7.60
N ALA A 274 -9.67 -11.87 6.38
CA ALA A 274 -9.64 -10.45 6.13
C ALA A 274 -10.94 -9.81 6.64
N GLN A 275 -10.93 -9.39 7.89
CA GLN A 275 -11.98 -8.59 8.49
C GLN A 275 -11.37 -7.29 9.00
N LEU A 276 -12.06 -6.17 8.76
CA LEU A 276 -11.75 -4.95 9.49
C LEU A 276 -11.94 -5.23 10.98
N ARG A 277 -10.96 -4.85 11.79
CA ARG A 277 -11.10 -4.87 13.25
C ARG A 277 -11.94 -3.69 13.70
N ASP A 278 -12.56 -3.80 14.85
CA ASP A 278 -13.17 -2.61 15.47
C ASP A 278 -12.07 -1.65 15.94
N LEU A 279 -12.32 -0.35 15.80
CA LEU A 279 -11.49 0.66 16.45
C LEU A 279 -11.52 0.47 17.97
N PRO A 280 -10.39 0.67 18.67
CA PRO A 280 -10.38 0.59 20.12
C PRO A 280 -11.32 1.63 20.74
N LEU A 281 -11.91 1.30 21.88
CA LEU A 281 -12.58 2.30 22.71
C LEU A 281 -11.52 3.21 23.34
N LEU A 282 -11.57 4.50 23.00
CA LEU A 282 -10.63 5.49 23.49
C LEU A 282 -10.96 5.89 24.93
N ASN A 283 -9.93 5.87 25.79
CA ASN A 283 -9.98 6.35 27.16
C ASN A 283 -9.00 7.54 27.31
N PRO A 284 -9.27 8.53 28.17
CA PRO A 284 -10.37 8.60 29.14
C PRO A 284 -11.72 9.02 28.53
N PHE A 285 -12.78 8.32 28.93
CA PHE A 285 -14.16 8.80 28.80
C PHE A 285 -14.42 9.77 29.96
N LEU A 286 -14.72 11.03 29.66
CA LEU A 286 -14.96 12.00 30.72
C LEU A 286 -16.31 11.82 31.36
N GLU A 287 -16.29 11.24 32.54
CA GLU A 287 -17.20 11.70 33.58
C GLU A 287 -16.50 12.66 34.56
N GLU A 288 -15.16 12.72 34.61
CA GLU A 288 -14.43 13.72 35.41
C GLU A 288 -13.16 14.25 34.69
N ALA A 289 -13.01 15.58 34.63
CA ALA A 289 -11.79 16.35 34.27
C ALA A 289 -11.49 16.75 32.79
N GLY A 290 -12.47 16.90 31.89
CA GLY A 290 -12.29 17.70 30.65
C GLY A 290 -11.39 17.14 29.51
N LYS A 291 -10.77 15.96 29.64
CA LYS A 291 -10.02 15.23 28.57
C LYS A 291 -10.87 14.33 27.65
N LEU A 292 -11.19 14.80 26.46
CA LEU A 292 -12.03 14.07 25.49
C LEU A 292 -11.28 12.89 24.82
N PRO A 293 -11.99 11.91 24.22
CA PRO A 293 -11.33 10.80 23.53
C PRO A 293 -10.62 11.30 22.25
N PHE A 294 -9.32 11.08 22.16
CA PHE A 294 -8.52 11.35 20.96
C PHE A 294 -7.47 10.26 20.77
N TYR A 295 -7.07 10.06 19.51
CA TYR A 295 -5.95 9.18 19.17
C TYR A 295 -4.63 9.91 19.45
N GLU A 296 -3.85 9.42 20.41
CA GLU A 296 -2.51 9.96 20.70
C GLU A 296 -1.52 9.68 19.56
N ASN A 297 -1.66 8.55 18.87
CA ASN A 297 -0.79 8.14 17.78
C ASN A 297 -1.55 8.14 16.44
N TYR A 298 -1.75 9.33 15.90
CA TYR A 298 -2.45 9.57 14.64
C TYR A 298 -1.96 8.69 13.49
N GLU A 299 -0.64 8.47 13.41
CA GLU A 299 -0.02 7.76 12.29
C GLU A 299 -0.50 6.31 12.17
N LYS A 300 -0.65 5.60 13.29
CA LYS A 300 -1.05 4.19 13.26
C LYS A 300 -2.54 4.00 12.99
N ASP A 301 -3.37 4.92 13.47
CA ASP A 301 -4.82 4.73 13.51
C ASP A 301 -5.56 5.44 12.38
N VAL A 302 -4.90 6.39 11.68
CA VAL A 302 -5.56 7.19 10.63
C VAL A 302 -6.26 6.32 9.59
N VAL A 303 -5.64 5.22 9.19
CA VAL A 303 -6.21 4.36 8.16
C VAL A 303 -7.53 3.75 8.62
N MET A 304 -7.54 3.18 9.83
CA MET A 304 -8.75 2.59 10.39
C MET A 304 -9.83 3.63 10.63
N ILE A 305 -9.44 4.82 11.07
CA ILE A 305 -10.35 5.94 11.25
C ILE A 305 -11.01 6.32 9.92
N PHE A 306 -10.24 6.44 8.83
CA PHE A 306 -10.84 6.72 7.53
C PHE A 306 -11.68 5.54 7.00
N ALA A 307 -11.23 4.31 7.22
CA ALA A 307 -11.94 3.09 6.80
C ALA A 307 -13.33 2.94 7.43
N LEU A 308 -13.44 3.32 8.70
CA LEU A 308 -14.60 3.04 9.52
C LEU A 308 -15.46 4.28 9.76
N CYS A 309 -14.83 5.41 10.04
CA CYS A 309 -15.51 6.64 10.48
C CYS A 309 -15.77 7.64 9.35
N ALA A 310 -15.01 7.61 8.25
CA ALA A 310 -15.35 8.44 7.10
C ALA A 310 -16.46 7.78 6.28
N ALA A 311 -17.31 8.59 5.68
CA ALA A 311 -18.25 8.10 4.68
C ALA A 311 -17.48 7.70 3.42
N ASP A 312 -17.75 6.50 2.89
CA ASP A 312 -17.31 6.14 1.55
C ASP A 312 -18.08 6.92 0.48
N HIS A 313 -17.73 6.75 -0.81
CA HIS A 313 -18.38 7.50 -1.88
C HIS A 313 -19.87 7.12 -2.08
N HIS A 314 -20.32 5.99 -1.52
CA HIS A 314 -21.72 5.60 -1.44
C HIS A 314 -22.44 6.21 -0.22
N GLY A 315 -21.74 6.95 0.64
CA GLY A 315 -22.25 7.54 1.86
C GLY A 315 -22.34 6.56 3.04
N LEU A 316 -21.74 5.37 2.94
CA LEU A 316 -21.73 4.40 4.02
C LEU A 316 -20.68 4.79 5.07
N VAL A 317 -21.13 4.88 6.32
CA VAL A 317 -20.26 5.02 7.50
C VAL A 317 -20.39 3.75 8.33
N ARG A 318 -19.27 3.08 8.62
CA ARG A 318 -19.26 1.78 9.33
C ARG A 318 -19.21 1.94 10.85
N GLU A 319 -18.59 3.00 11.33
CA GLU A 319 -18.49 3.35 12.74
C GLU A 319 -18.88 4.82 12.94
N LYS A 320 -19.81 5.07 13.86
CA LYS A 320 -20.33 6.41 14.15
C LYS A 320 -20.03 6.86 15.57
N ASP A 321 -19.67 5.93 16.46
CA ASP A 321 -19.45 6.21 17.87
C ASP A 321 -18.21 7.10 18.06
N GLU A 322 -18.42 8.28 18.64
CA GLU A 322 -17.34 9.21 18.97
C GLU A 322 -16.25 8.56 19.83
N ARG A 323 -16.61 7.63 20.72
CA ARG A 323 -15.64 6.96 21.61
C ARG A 323 -14.67 6.07 20.84
N ARG A 324 -15.00 5.72 19.60
CA ARG A 324 -14.15 4.93 18.70
C ARG A 324 -13.51 5.81 17.64
N CYS A 325 -14.24 6.75 17.06
CA CYS A 325 -13.68 7.65 16.06
C CYS A 325 -12.76 8.73 16.66
N GLY A 326 -12.93 9.06 17.93
CA GLY A 326 -12.29 10.19 18.60
C GLY A 326 -12.97 11.51 18.23
N SER A 327 -13.02 12.44 19.18
CA SER A 327 -13.78 13.70 19.05
C SER A 327 -13.37 14.54 17.86
N TYR A 328 -12.07 14.55 17.50
CA TYR A 328 -11.60 15.29 16.32
C TYR A 328 -12.23 14.77 15.03
N TRP A 329 -12.11 13.46 14.75
CA TRP A 329 -12.62 12.86 13.51
C TRP A 329 -14.13 12.78 13.47
N TYR A 330 -14.74 12.55 14.63
CA TYR A 330 -16.18 12.63 14.79
C TYR A 330 -16.75 13.97 14.34
N CYS A 331 -16.14 15.08 14.79
CA CYS A 331 -16.52 16.42 14.33
C CYS A 331 -16.08 16.67 12.88
N HIS A 332 -14.91 16.21 12.46
CA HIS A 332 -14.36 16.42 11.13
C HIS A 332 -15.25 15.78 10.04
N PHE A 333 -15.65 14.52 10.24
CA PHE A 333 -16.51 13.78 9.30
C PHE A 333 -18.00 14.08 9.47
N GLY A 334 -18.37 14.93 10.43
CA GLY A 334 -19.76 15.34 10.63
C GLY A 334 -20.65 14.24 11.23
N LEU A 335 -20.07 13.27 11.94
CA LEU A 335 -20.77 12.11 12.48
C LEU A 335 -21.85 12.49 13.50
N TYR A 336 -21.65 13.62 14.21
CA TYR A 336 -22.63 14.24 15.11
C TYR A 336 -24.01 14.50 14.51
N ARG A 337 -24.14 14.52 13.18
CA ARG A 337 -25.44 14.68 12.51
C ARG A 337 -26.25 13.39 12.43
N THR A 338 -25.59 12.25 12.55
CA THR A 338 -26.16 10.93 12.24
C THR A 338 -26.00 9.92 13.37
N ASP A 339 -25.23 10.26 14.39
CA ASP A 339 -25.02 9.44 15.57
C ASP A 339 -26.16 9.65 16.58
N GLU A 340 -26.99 8.62 16.72
CA GLU A 340 -28.16 8.61 17.62
C GLU A 340 -27.74 8.44 19.10
N SER A 341 -26.49 8.04 19.35
CA SER A 341 -25.98 7.66 20.68
C SER A 341 -25.53 8.82 21.56
N PHE A 342 -25.90 10.05 21.17
CA PHE A 342 -25.72 11.33 21.86
C PHE A 342 -24.52 12.16 21.34
N ALA A 343 -24.80 13.22 20.59
CA ALA A 343 -23.94 14.40 20.59
C ALA A 343 -24.75 15.65 20.20
N GLY A 344 -24.46 16.77 20.85
CA GLY A 344 -25.25 18.00 20.80
C GLY A 344 -25.66 18.49 19.40
N THR A 345 -26.67 19.36 19.36
CA THR A 345 -27.15 19.98 18.12
C THR A 345 -26.17 21.05 17.61
N TRP A 346 -25.09 20.62 16.95
CA TRP A 346 -24.14 21.53 16.29
C TRP A 346 -24.45 21.66 14.80
N ASN A 347 -24.27 22.85 14.24
CA ASN A 347 -24.57 23.10 12.82
C ASN A 347 -23.37 22.79 11.92
N ASN A 348 -22.16 22.99 12.43
CA ASN A 348 -20.90 22.85 11.67
C ASN A 348 -19.79 22.20 12.50
N LYS A 349 -18.75 21.76 11.78
CA LYS A 349 -17.53 21.14 12.35
C LYS A 349 -16.91 22.02 13.44
N SER A 350 -16.82 23.33 13.23
CA SER A 350 -16.19 24.27 14.17
C SER A 350 -16.94 24.38 15.50
N GLU A 351 -18.28 24.40 15.49
CA GLU A 351 -19.11 24.34 16.71
C GLU A 351 -18.89 23.04 17.48
N CYS A 352 -18.86 21.91 16.78
CA CYS A 352 -18.59 20.60 17.39
C CYS A 352 -17.21 20.59 18.06
N LEU A 353 -16.16 21.01 17.36
CA LEU A 353 -14.79 21.00 17.89
C LEU A 353 -14.61 21.92 19.09
N ARG A 354 -15.25 23.10 19.09
CA ARG A 354 -15.23 24.03 20.25
C ARG A 354 -15.96 23.46 21.46
N ALA A 355 -17.13 22.86 21.25
CA ALA A 355 -17.86 22.19 22.33
C ALA A 355 -17.08 21.00 22.92
N ARG A 356 -16.24 20.38 22.08
CA ARG A 356 -15.30 19.33 22.44
C ARG A 356 -13.91 19.86 22.83
N ALA A 357 -13.79 21.10 23.29
CA ALA A 357 -12.60 21.65 23.98
C ALA A 357 -11.22 21.28 23.38
N LEU A 358 -11.14 21.09 22.05
CA LEU A 358 -9.88 20.78 21.38
C LEU A 358 -9.01 22.04 21.38
N SER A 359 -7.68 21.87 21.38
CA SER A 359 -6.78 23.01 21.58
C SER A 359 -7.00 24.14 20.56
N GLU A 360 -6.84 25.38 20.98
CA GLU A 360 -6.94 26.58 20.12
C GLU A 360 -6.04 26.48 18.87
N ARG A 361 -4.90 25.78 18.97
CA ARG A 361 -4.01 25.51 17.83
C ARG A 361 -4.73 24.67 16.75
N MET A 362 -5.43 23.62 17.16
CA MET A 362 -6.19 22.77 16.23
C MET A 362 -7.37 23.53 15.60
N LEU A 363 -8.01 24.43 16.35
CA LEU A 363 -9.07 25.29 15.82
C LEU A 363 -8.51 26.27 14.76
N GLN A 364 -7.35 26.88 15.03
CA GLN A 364 -6.70 27.81 14.10
C GLN A 364 -6.23 27.15 12.79
N ASP A 365 -5.65 25.95 12.88
CA ASP A 365 -5.20 25.19 11.70
C ASP A 365 -6.39 24.87 10.77
N LEU A 366 -7.55 24.55 11.34
CA LEU A 366 -8.78 24.24 10.60
C LEU A 366 -9.46 25.47 9.99
N GLU A 367 -9.51 26.59 10.71
CA GLU A 367 -10.03 27.85 10.16
C GLU A 367 -9.13 28.39 9.03
N LEU A 368 -7.85 28.00 9.01
CA LEU A 368 -6.94 28.29 7.91
C LEU A 368 -7.23 27.38 6.71
N GLU A 369 -7.43 26.08 6.92
CA GLU A 369 -7.83 25.13 5.86
C GLU A 369 -9.12 25.58 5.16
N GLU A 370 -10.17 25.90 5.92
CA GLU A 370 -11.47 26.29 5.35
C GLU A 370 -11.35 27.56 4.47
N ARG A 371 -10.52 28.53 4.90
CA ARG A 371 -10.21 29.73 4.10
C ARG A 371 -9.48 29.39 2.80
N VAL A 372 -8.48 28.50 2.86
CA VAL A 372 -7.73 28.06 1.68
C VAL A 372 -8.64 27.33 0.69
N THR A 373 -9.51 26.43 1.16
CA THR A 373 -10.45 25.70 0.31
C THR A 373 -11.44 26.64 -0.40
N ILE A 374 -11.97 27.65 0.32
CA ILE A 374 -12.86 28.67 -0.27
C ILE A 374 -12.13 29.47 -1.35
N GLU A 375 -10.87 29.86 -1.11
CA GLU A 375 -10.05 30.58 -2.10
C GLU A 375 -9.71 29.73 -3.33
N GLU A 376 -9.41 28.45 -3.16
CA GLU A 376 -9.14 27.50 -4.25
C GLU A 376 -10.39 27.21 -5.09
N ALA A 377 -11.55 27.02 -4.43
CA ALA A 377 -12.83 26.85 -5.11
C ALA A 377 -13.23 28.11 -5.88
N ALA A 378 -13.02 29.30 -5.30
CA ALA A 378 -13.26 30.58 -5.97
C ALA A 378 -12.32 30.80 -7.16
N LYS A 379 -11.08 30.31 -7.11
CA LYS A 379 -10.16 30.33 -8.26
C LYS A 379 -10.61 29.39 -9.37
N LYS A 380 -10.99 28.14 -9.05
CA LYS A 380 -11.52 27.18 -10.04
C LYS A 380 -12.78 27.70 -10.74
N SER A 381 -13.68 28.37 -10.01
CA SER A 381 -14.89 28.99 -10.56
C SER A 381 -14.62 30.21 -11.46
N ARG A 382 -13.45 30.84 -11.39
CA ARG A 382 -13.08 31.98 -12.25
C ARG A 382 -12.32 31.58 -13.51
N THR A 383 -11.86 30.33 -13.57
CA THR A 383 -11.10 29.76 -14.69
C THR A 383 -11.91 28.78 -15.55
N ALA A 384 -13.14 28.45 -15.14
CA ALA A 384 -14.17 27.79 -15.94
C ALA A 384 -15.15 28.84 -16.45
#